data_AF-A0A7J8X9H2-F1
#
_entry.id   AF-A0A7J8X9H2-F1
#
_cell.length_a   1.000
_cell.length_b   1.000
_cell.length_c   1.000
_cell.angle_alpha   90.00
_cell.angle_beta   90.00
_cell.angle_gamma   90.00
#
_symmetry.space_group_name_H-M   'P 1'
#
loop_
_entity.id
_entity.type
_entity.pdbx_description
1 polymer ?
#
loop_
_entity_poly.entity_id
_entity_poly.type
_entity_poly.pdbx_seq_one_letter_code
_entity_poly.pdbx_strand_id
1 'polypeptide(L)'
;AIDAALNEEQPSRALILSLRLNEDSLIKKCIFSVNPTDVPAVASSIPYRYLQRLVEALTNLLERCPHLEFVLQWCQELCKLHGNSIQQNSRNLQPVLKSLQKAITRIHQDLADTCALNEYMLRYLCSKKGIYGSLRSNPDPDSINYMKNIHATVVIGIIMSISRRILQAFDVNG
;
A
#
# COMPACT_ATOMS: atom_id res chain seq x y z
N ALA A 1 -28.48 3.89 -3.57
CA ALA A 1 -27.86 5.22 -3.40
C ALA A 1 -26.36 5.20 -3.72
N ILE A 2 -25.56 4.29 -3.13
CA ILE A 2 -24.13 4.16 -3.47
C ILE A 2 -23.93 3.65 -4.90
N ASP A 3 -24.66 2.60 -5.30
CA ASP A 3 -24.59 2.11 -6.68
C ASP A 3 -25.03 3.17 -7.71
N ALA A 4 -25.99 4.02 -7.34
CA ALA A 4 -26.38 5.15 -8.18
C ALA A 4 -25.27 6.19 -8.30
N ALA A 5 -24.59 6.55 -7.21
CA ALA A 5 -23.47 7.49 -7.23
C ALA A 5 -22.24 6.94 -7.97
N LEU A 6 -22.02 5.62 -7.95
CA LEU A 6 -20.99 4.96 -8.77
C LEU A 6 -21.36 4.97 -10.26
N ASN A 7 -22.63 4.79 -10.59
CA ASN A 7 -23.13 4.88 -11.96
C ASN A 7 -23.17 6.33 -12.50
N GLU A 8 -23.25 7.33 -11.61
CA GLU A 8 -23.19 8.77 -11.93
C GLU A 8 -21.74 9.32 -11.97
N GLU A 9 -20.72 8.45 -12.00
CA GLU A 9 -19.29 8.82 -12.05
C GLU A 9 -18.85 9.76 -10.90
N GLN A 10 -19.46 9.63 -9.71
CA GLN A 10 -19.13 10.42 -8.52
C GLN A 10 -18.47 9.56 -7.43
N PRO A 11 -17.24 9.07 -7.63
CA PRO A 11 -16.57 8.15 -6.70
C PRO A 11 -16.35 8.76 -5.32
N SER A 12 -16.05 10.06 -5.23
CA SER A 12 -15.93 10.79 -3.97
C SER A 12 -17.20 10.75 -3.14
N ARG A 13 -18.35 10.99 -3.78
CA ARG A 13 -19.65 11.02 -3.09
C ARG A 13 -20.05 9.62 -2.65
N ALA A 14 -19.83 8.61 -3.49
CA ALA A 14 -20.06 7.21 -3.16
C ALA A 14 -19.21 6.76 -1.97
N LEU A 15 -17.93 7.11 -1.95
CA LEU A 15 -17.01 6.76 -0.86
C LEU A 15 -17.42 7.44 0.45
N ILE A 16 -17.72 8.75 0.44
CA ILE A 16 -18.20 9.47 1.64
C ILE A 16 -19.50 8.88 2.17
N LEU A 17 -20.42 8.47 1.28
CA LEU A 17 -21.67 7.83 1.69
C LEU A 17 -21.43 6.45 2.31
N SER A 18 -20.52 5.65 1.75
CA SER A 18 -20.16 4.37 2.35
C SER A 18 -19.51 4.54 3.73
N LEU A 19 -18.64 5.54 3.90
CA LEU A 19 -18.04 5.89 5.19
C LEU A 19 -19.07 6.40 6.21
N ARG A 20 -20.17 7.02 5.76
CA ARG A 20 -21.32 7.39 6.61
C ARG A 20 -22.11 6.18 7.09
N LEU A 21 -22.35 5.22 6.21
CA LEU A 21 -23.07 3.98 6.54
C LEU A 21 -22.22 3.04 7.39
N ASN A 22 -20.90 3.23 7.38
CA ASN A 22 -19.94 2.49 8.20
C ASN A 22 -19.83 0.99 7.86
N GLU A 23 -20.35 0.57 6.70
CA GLU A 23 -20.30 -0.82 6.25
C GLU A 23 -19.01 -1.14 5.47
N ASP A 24 -18.21 -2.09 5.98
CA ASP A 24 -16.92 -2.45 5.39
C ASP A 24 -17.03 -2.97 3.94
N SER A 25 -18.10 -3.70 3.63
CA SER A 25 -18.37 -4.22 2.29
C SER A 25 -18.57 -3.10 1.27
N LEU A 26 -19.30 -2.05 1.65
CA LEU A 26 -19.57 -0.88 0.81
C LEU A 26 -18.35 0.01 0.68
N ILE A 27 -17.62 0.24 1.78
CA ILE A 27 -16.36 1.01 1.74
C ILE A 27 -15.36 0.33 0.80
N LYS A 28 -15.21 -1.00 0.93
CA LYS A 28 -14.36 -1.80 0.05
C LYS A 28 -14.79 -1.65 -1.41
N LYS A 29 -16.09 -1.80 -1.70
CA LYS A 29 -16.62 -1.66 -3.06
C LYS A 29 -16.30 -0.28 -3.65
N CYS A 30 -16.53 0.78 -2.88
CA CYS A 30 -16.23 2.14 -3.30
C CYS A 30 -14.73 2.34 -3.56
N ILE A 31 -13.85 1.88 -2.66
CA ILE A 31 -12.39 1.99 -2.84
C ILE A 31 -11.94 1.35 -4.15
N PHE A 32 -12.41 0.13 -4.45
CA PHE A 32 -12.02 -0.60 -5.67
C PHE A 32 -12.71 -0.11 -6.95
N SER A 33 -13.79 0.66 -6.85
CA SER A 33 -14.42 1.28 -8.01
C SER A 33 -13.73 2.56 -8.50
N VAL A 34 -12.79 3.11 -7.71
CA VAL A 34 -12.04 4.31 -8.10
C VAL A 34 -10.91 3.92 -9.05
N ASN A 35 -10.77 4.63 -10.17
CA ASN A 35 -9.62 4.43 -11.05
C ASN A 35 -8.33 4.85 -10.34
N PRO A 36 -7.20 4.14 -10.53
CA PRO A 36 -5.92 4.50 -9.92
C PRO A 36 -5.48 5.95 -10.15
N THR A 37 -5.83 6.54 -11.30
CA THR A 37 -5.52 7.94 -11.64
C THR A 37 -6.30 8.96 -10.80
N ASP A 38 -7.47 8.57 -10.31
CA ASP A 38 -8.42 9.47 -9.64
C ASP A 38 -8.28 9.41 -8.12
N VAL A 39 -7.48 8.45 -7.60
CA VAL A 39 -7.21 8.28 -6.17
C VAL A 39 -6.79 9.58 -5.48
N PRO A 40 -5.87 10.41 -6.00
CA PRO A 40 -5.49 11.66 -5.34
C PRO A 40 -6.67 12.64 -5.23
N ALA A 41 -7.46 12.77 -6.30
CA ALA A 41 -8.63 13.64 -6.32
C ALA A 41 -9.68 13.18 -5.31
N VAL A 42 -9.99 11.88 -5.30
CA VAL A 42 -10.95 11.30 -4.34
C VAL A 42 -10.44 11.43 -2.92
N ALA A 43 -9.19 11.10 -2.64
CA ALA A 43 -8.59 11.19 -1.31
C ALA A 43 -8.60 12.63 -0.75
N SER A 44 -8.36 13.63 -1.60
CA SER A 44 -8.42 15.05 -1.20
C SER A 44 -9.83 15.51 -0.80
N SER A 45 -10.86 14.90 -1.40
CA SER A 45 -12.26 15.26 -1.14
C SER A 45 -12.81 14.68 0.17
N ILE A 46 -12.07 13.78 0.83
CA ILE A 46 -12.52 13.12 2.07
C ILE A 46 -12.39 14.07 3.25
N PRO A 47 -13.49 14.39 3.96
CA PRO A 47 -13.43 15.20 5.17
C PRO A 47 -12.67 14.50 6.30
N TYR A 48 -11.95 15.30 7.11
CA TYR A 48 -11.14 14.82 8.23
C TYR A 48 -11.86 13.82 9.16
N ARG A 49 -13.15 14.05 9.44
CA ARG A 49 -13.96 13.19 10.32
C ARG A 49 -14.06 11.73 9.86
N TYR A 50 -13.82 11.45 8.58
CA TYR A 50 -13.87 10.11 8.00
C TYR A 50 -12.49 9.48 7.81
N LEU A 51 -11.40 10.22 8.04
CA LEU A 51 -10.05 9.71 7.82
C LEU A 51 -9.75 8.51 8.70
N GLN A 52 -10.11 8.56 9.99
CA GLN A 52 -9.89 7.43 10.88
C GLN A 52 -10.52 6.14 10.32
N ARG A 53 -11.79 6.22 9.93
CA ARG A 53 -12.53 5.07 9.42
C ARG A 53 -11.99 4.57 8.08
N LEU A 54 -11.57 5.48 7.21
CA LEU A 54 -10.93 5.11 5.94
C LEU A 54 -9.59 4.42 6.16
N VAL A 55 -8.76 4.90 7.10
CA VAL A 55 -7.47 4.28 7.43
C VAL A 55 -7.67 2.88 8.06
N GLU A 56 -8.69 2.71 8.91
CA GLU A 56 -9.06 1.38 9.44
C GLU A 56 -9.43 0.43 8.30
N ALA A 57 -10.27 0.87 7.37
CA ALA A 57 -10.67 0.06 6.21
C ALA A 57 -9.45 -0.31 5.35
N LEU A 58 -8.55 0.63 5.05
CA LEU A 58 -7.33 0.37 4.28
C LEU A 58 -6.39 -0.61 5.01
N THR A 59 -6.26 -0.49 6.33
CA THR A 59 -5.46 -1.43 7.15
C THR A 59 -6.02 -2.85 7.01
N ASN A 60 -7.34 -3.01 7.13
CA ASN A 60 -8.00 -4.31 6.93
C ASN A 60 -7.85 -4.84 5.51
N LEU A 61 -7.84 -3.96 4.49
CA LEU A 61 -7.61 -4.36 3.10
C LEU A 61 -6.19 -4.83 2.86
N LEU A 62 -5.19 -4.19 3.46
CA LEU A 62 -3.78 -4.60 3.37
C LEU A 62 -3.57 -6.03 3.89
N GLU A 63 -4.24 -6.41 4.98
CA GLU A 63 -4.10 -7.74 5.56
C GLU A 63 -4.84 -8.84 4.78
N ARG A 64 -5.85 -8.50 3.98
CA ARG A 64 -6.81 -9.48 3.44
C ARG A 64 -6.97 -9.47 1.91
N CYS A 65 -6.45 -8.46 1.21
CA CYS A 65 -6.68 -8.30 -0.23
C CYS A 65 -5.39 -8.47 -1.04
N PRO A 66 -5.46 -9.13 -2.20
CA PRO A 66 -4.29 -9.35 -3.06
C PRO A 66 -3.83 -8.09 -3.82
N HIS A 67 -4.67 -7.05 -3.90
CA HIS A 67 -4.39 -5.80 -4.59
C HIS A 67 -3.53 -4.83 -3.76
N LEU A 68 -2.38 -5.30 -3.28
CA LEU A 68 -1.51 -4.57 -2.35
C LEU A 68 -1.06 -3.22 -2.89
N GLU A 69 -0.60 -3.16 -4.14
CA GLU A 69 -0.11 -1.93 -4.78
C GLU A 69 -1.18 -0.82 -4.76
N PHE A 70 -2.41 -1.15 -5.14
CA PHE A 70 -3.51 -0.19 -5.16
C PHE A 70 -3.83 0.34 -3.75
N VAL A 71 -3.90 -0.55 -2.76
CA VAL A 71 -4.18 -0.16 -1.37
C VAL A 71 -3.02 0.68 -0.79
N LEU A 72 -1.78 0.35 -1.13
CA LEU A 72 -0.60 1.14 -0.73
C LEU A 72 -0.60 2.52 -1.38
N GLN A 73 -1.02 2.63 -2.64
CA GLN A 73 -1.19 3.92 -3.32
C GLN A 73 -2.22 4.80 -2.59
N TRP A 74 -3.36 4.24 -2.18
CA TRP A 74 -4.33 4.95 -1.33
C TRP A 74 -3.73 5.45 -0.02
N CYS A 75 -2.98 4.61 0.68
CA CYS A 75 -2.31 4.98 1.93
C CYS A 75 -1.31 6.12 1.69
N GLN A 76 -0.53 6.05 0.61
CA GLN A 76 0.43 7.06 0.24
C GLN A 76 -0.24 8.41 -0.02
N GLU A 77 -1.30 8.44 -0.83
CA GLU A 77 -2.01 9.68 -1.17
C GLU A 77 -2.71 10.29 0.05
N LEU A 78 -3.30 9.48 0.93
CA LEU A 78 -3.85 9.96 2.20
C LEU A 78 -2.79 10.61 3.09
N CYS A 79 -1.63 9.96 3.27
CA CYS A 79 -0.53 10.52 4.04
C CYS A 79 0.06 11.78 3.40
N LYS A 80 0.01 11.88 2.06
CA LYS A 80 0.47 13.09 1.33
C LYS A 80 -0.44 14.28 1.56
N LEU A 81 -1.74 14.08 1.35
CA LEU A 81 -2.74 15.15 1.34
C LEU A 81 -3.14 15.59 2.75
N HIS A 82 -3.25 14.64 3.68
CA HIS A 82 -3.76 14.89 5.04
C HIS A 82 -2.65 14.93 6.10
N GLY A 83 -1.37 14.90 5.70
CA GLY A 83 -0.23 14.86 6.63
C GLY A 83 -0.24 15.96 7.69
N ASN A 84 -0.54 17.21 7.29
CA ASN A 84 -0.63 18.35 8.22
C ASN A 84 -1.80 18.17 9.22
N SER A 85 -2.96 17.73 8.75
CA SER A 85 -4.13 17.48 9.59
C SER A 85 -3.93 16.31 10.56
N ILE A 86 -3.19 15.29 10.11
CA ILE A 86 -2.77 14.15 10.92
C ILE A 86 -1.81 14.61 12.03
N GLN A 87 -0.84 15.48 11.72
CA GLN A 87 0.08 16.04 12.71
C GLN A 87 -0.65 16.83 13.81
N GLN A 88 -1.55 17.73 13.41
CA GLN A 88 -2.29 18.59 14.34
C GLN A 88 -3.23 17.81 15.27
N ASN A 89 -3.71 16.64 14.84
CA ASN A 89 -4.67 15.82 15.60
C ASN A 89 -4.12 14.43 15.91
N SER A 90 -2.80 14.32 16.02
CA SER A 90 -2.08 13.05 16.07
C SER A 90 -2.64 12.11 17.13
N ARG A 91 -3.00 12.62 18.32
CA ARG A 91 -3.54 11.83 19.44
C ARG A 91 -4.73 10.95 19.07
N ASN A 92 -5.64 11.43 18.22
CA ASN A 92 -6.85 10.69 17.86
C ASN A 92 -6.59 9.66 16.76
N LEU A 93 -5.68 9.97 15.83
CA LEU A 93 -5.34 9.07 14.71
C LEU A 93 -4.17 8.13 15.02
N GLN A 94 -3.44 8.33 16.14
CA GLN A 94 -2.30 7.50 16.52
C GLN A 94 -2.59 5.99 16.49
N PRO A 95 -3.69 5.49 17.08
CA PRO A 95 -3.91 4.04 17.16
C PRO A 95 -4.08 3.43 15.76
N VAL A 96 -4.88 4.07 14.91
CA VAL A 96 -5.13 3.57 13.56
C VAL A 96 -3.88 3.66 12.67
N LEU A 97 -3.10 4.74 12.81
CA LEU A 97 -1.86 4.91 12.06
C LEU A 97 -0.78 3.89 12.48
N LYS A 98 -0.71 3.54 13.77
CA LYS A 98 0.16 2.46 14.26
C LYS A 98 -0.25 1.11 13.69
N SER A 99 -1.55 0.81 13.65
CA SER A 99 -2.07 -0.41 13.02
C SER A 99 -1.74 -0.46 11.53
N LEU A 100 -1.93 0.65 10.82
CA LEU A 100 -1.55 0.77 9.41
C LEU A 100 -0.05 0.52 9.21
N GLN A 101 0.80 1.19 10.01
CA GLN A 101 2.25 1.01 9.95
C GLN A 101 2.64 -0.45 10.19
N LYS A 102 2.04 -1.10 11.19
CA LYS A 102 2.31 -2.52 11.49
C LYS A 102 1.92 -3.42 10.31
N ALA A 103 0.76 -3.20 9.69
CA ALA A 103 0.32 -3.97 8.53
C ALA A 103 1.29 -3.80 7.35
N ILE A 104 1.71 -2.56 7.07
CA ILE A 104 2.67 -2.26 6.01
C ILE A 104 4.04 -2.91 6.28
N THR A 105 4.56 -2.81 7.50
CA THR A 105 5.84 -3.45 7.89
C THR A 105 5.78 -4.96 7.75
N ARG A 106 4.65 -5.58 8.11
CA ARG A 106 4.47 -7.03 7.95
C ARG A 106 4.52 -7.42 6.47
N ILE A 107 3.78 -6.72 5.61
CA ILE A 107 3.79 -6.98 4.16
C ILE A 107 5.19 -6.80 3.58
N HIS A 108 5.93 -5.80 4.05
CA HIS A 108 7.32 -5.61 3.65
C HIS A 108 8.18 -6.83 3.99
N GLN A 109 8.08 -7.32 5.23
CA GLN A 109 8.85 -8.47 5.70
C GLN A 109 8.49 -9.74 4.93
N ASP A 110 7.19 -10.03 4.78
CA ASP A 110 6.71 -11.20 4.06
C ASP A 110 7.19 -11.20 2.59
N LEU A 111 7.20 -10.02 1.94
CA LEU A 111 7.71 -9.86 0.58
C LEU A 111 9.23 -10.02 0.52
N ALA A 112 9.97 -9.44 1.47
CA ALA A 112 11.41 -9.55 1.53
C ALA A 112 11.87 -11.00 1.72
N ASP A 113 11.23 -11.73 2.63
CA ASP A 113 11.53 -13.14 2.90
C ASP A 113 11.22 -14.02 1.68
N THR A 114 10.07 -13.79 1.03
CA THR A 114 9.70 -14.49 -0.21
C THR A 114 10.71 -14.23 -1.33
N CYS A 115 11.13 -12.98 -1.51
CA CYS A 115 12.16 -12.62 -2.48
C CYS A 115 13.51 -13.30 -2.18
N ALA A 116 13.93 -13.33 -0.91
CA ALA A 116 15.16 -14.00 -0.50
C ALA A 116 15.13 -15.52 -0.76
N LEU A 117 14.00 -16.17 -0.49
CA LEU A 117 13.79 -17.59 -0.79
C LEU A 117 13.81 -17.87 -2.29
N ASN A 118 13.13 -17.04 -3.08
CA ASN A 118 13.14 -17.14 -4.54
C ASN A 118 14.55 -16.96 -5.10
N GLU A 119 15.30 -15.97 -4.60
CA GLU A 119 16.69 -15.73 -4.99
C GLU A 119 17.57 -16.95 -4.68
N TYR A 120 17.48 -17.48 -3.45
CA TYR A 120 18.23 -18.66 -3.04
C TYR A 120 17.92 -19.86 -3.96
N MET A 121 16.64 -20.10 -4.23
CA MET A 121 16.19 -21.21 -5.09
C MET A 121 16.68 -21.06 -6.52
N LEU A 122 16.59 -19.86 -7.10
CA LEU A 122 17.11 -19.58 -8.45
C LEU A 122 18.62 -19.76 -8.50
N ARG A 123 19.37 -19.27 -7.52
CA ARG A 123 20.81 -19.48 -7.41
C ARG A 123 21.17 -20.97 -7.32
N TYR A 124 20.45 -21.73 -6.51
CA TYR A 124 20.64 -23.18 -6.37
C TYR A 124 20.37 -23.93 -7.69
N LEU A 125 19.25 -23.63 -8.35
CA LEU A 125 18.87 -24.24 -9.63
C LEU A 125 19.87 -23.89 -10.74
N CYS A 126 20.36 -22.65 -10.80
CA CYS A 126 21.41 -22.25 -11.73
C CYS A 126 22.74 -22.97 -11.45
N SER A 127 23.13 -23.10 -10.19
CA SER A 127 24.31 -23.87 -9.78
C SER A 127 24.19 -25.34 -10.19
N LYS A 128 23.00 -25.94 -10.05
CA LYS A 128 22.73 -27.34 -10.48
C LYS A 128 22.61 -27.52 -11.99
N LYS A 129 22.06 -26.55 -12.74
CA LYS A 129 22.10 -26.55 -14.20
C LYS A 129 23.53 -26.43 -14.73
N GLY A 130 24.43 -25.76 -14.00
CA GLY A 130 25.86 -25.78 -14.29
C GLY A 130 26.53 -27.16 -14.15
N ILE A 131 25.88 -28.12 -13.47
CA ILE A 131 26.40 -29.50 -13.31
C ILE A 131 25.95 -30.42 -14.47
N TYR A 132 24.80 -30.16 -15.10
CA TYR A 132 24.33 -30.90 -16.29
C TYR A 132 24.49 -30.14 -17.62
N GLY A 133 24.89 -28.87 -17.57
CA GLY A 133 25.09 -27.99 -18.71
C GLY A 133 26.50 -27.43 -18.74
N SER A 134 27.51 -28.31 -18.82
CA SER A 134 28.79 -27.90 -19.38
C SER A 134 28.54 -27.55 -20.85
N LEU A 135 28.46 -26.24 -21.12
CA LEU A 135 28.63 -25.52 -22.39
C LEU A 135 27.62 -24.37 -22.49
N ARG A 136 28.13 -23.17 -22.17
CA ARG A 136 27.70 -21.83 -22.62
C ARG A 136 26.75 -21.05 -21.69
N SER A 137 27.20 -19.82 -21.42
CA SER A 137 26.57 -18.68 -20.72
C SER A 137 26.42 -18.80 -19.20
N ASN A 138 27.47 -18.37 -18.50
CA ASN A 138 27.40 -17.82 -17.15
C ASN A 138 26.33 -16.71 -17.15
N PRO A 139 25.22 -16.79 -16.38
CA PRO A 139 24.22 -15.73 -16.37
C PRO A 139 24.86 -14.48 -15.74
N ASP A 140 24.78 -13.36 -16.48
CA ASP A 140 25.37 -12.08 -16.13
C ASP A 140 24.83 -11.60 -14.76
N PRO A 141 25.68 -11.29 -13.76
CA PRO A 141 25.28 -10.80 -12.44
C PRO A 141 24.29 -9.63 -12.48
N ASP A 142 24.33 -8.82 -13.54
CA ASP A 142 23.46 -7.67 -13.73
C ASP A 142 22.01 -8.04 -14.04
N SER A 143 21.74 -9.18 -14.68
CA SER A 143 20.37 -9.65 -14.97
C SER A 143 19.59 -10.01 -13.70
N ILE A 144 20.28 -10.63 -12.73
CA ILE A 144 19.70 -11.00 -11.44
C ILE A 144 19.47 -9.73 -10.59
N ASN A 145 20.38 -8.75 -10.66
CA ASN A 145 20.19 -7.45 -10.02
C ASN A 145 19.13 -6.56 -10.70
N TYR A 146 18.87 -6.73 -12.00
CA TYR A 146 17.79 -6.03 -12.70
C TYR A 146 16.41 -6.55 -12.28
N MET A 147 16.26 -7.87 -12.11
CA MET A 147 15.04 -8.47 -11.56
C MET A 147 14.80 -8.10 -10.08
N LYS A 148 15.86 -7.76 -9.31
CA LYS A 148 15.73 -7.22 -7.95
C LYS A 148 15.07 -5.85 -7.87
N ASN A 149 15.05 -5.07 -8.95
CA ASN A 149 14.94 -3.61 -8.84
C ASN A 149 13.64 -2.95 -9.33
N ILE A 150 12.72 -3.67 -9.98
CA ILE A 150 11.54 -3.00 -10.55
C ILE A 150 10.34 -3.09 -9.60
N HIS A 151 10.00 -4.27 -9.08
CA HIS A 151 8.85 -4.43 -8.18
C HIS A 151 9.21 -4.17 -6.71
N ALA A 152 10.38 -4.61 -6.26
CA ALA A 152 10.83 -4.39 -4.88
C ALA A 152 11.17 -2.91 -4.63
N THR A 153 11.80 -2.20 -5.57
CA THR A 153 12.21 -0.79 -5.36
C THR A 153 11.02 0.17 -5.33
N VAL A 154 9.95 -0.09 -6.09
CA VAL A 154 8.72 0.72 -6.04
C VAL A 154 7.98 0.49 -4.73
N VAL A 155 7.78 -0.77 -4.33
CA VAL A 155 7.08 -1.11 -3.07
C VAL A 155 7.91 -0.69 -1.85
N ILE A 156 9.22 -0.95 -1.82
CA ILE A 156 10.13 -0.48 -0.77
C ILE A 156 10.20 1.05 -0.76
N GLY A 157 10.22 1.71 -1.91
CA GLY A 157 10.18 3.16 -2.03
C GLY A 157 8.89 3.77 -1.47
N ILE A 158 7.74 3.16 -1.76
CA ILE A 158 6.43 3.55 -1.20
C ILE A 158 6.41 3.31 0.32
N ILE A 159 6.90 2.16 0.79
CA ILE A 159 6.96 1.80 2.21
C ILE A 159 7.90 2.74 2.99
N MET A 160 9.07 3.06 2.43
CA MET A 160 10.02 4.04 3.00
C MET A 160 9.44 5.46 2.99
N SER A 161 8.72 5.84 1.94
CA SER A 161 8.04 7.15 1.85
C SER A 161 6.91 7.29 2.86
N ILE A 162 6.07 6.25 3.01
CA ILE A 162 4.98 6.21 3.99
C ILE A 162 5.55 6.18 5.41
N SER A 163 6.53 5.31 5.68
CA SER A 163 7.15 5.20 7.01
C SER A 163 7.82 6.50 7.44
N ARG A 164 8.55 7.18 6.54
CA ARG A 164 9.17 8.47 6.82
C ARG A 164 8.14 9.56 7.14
N ARG A 165 7.02 9.60 6.41
CA ARG A 165 5.94 10.58 6.65
C ARG A 165 5.16 10.29 7.93
N ILE A 166 4.94 9.01 8.24
CA ILE A 166 4.34 8.59 9.51
C ILE A 166 5.27 8.96 10.68
N LEU A 167 6.58 8.68 10.59
CA LEU A 167 7.58 9.09 11.58
C LEU A 167 7.61 10.62 11.76
N GLN A 168 7.62 11.40 10.67
CA GLN A 168 7.51 12.87 10.74
C GLN A 168 6.19 13.35 11.36
N ALA A 169 5.11 12.57 11.29
CA ALA A 169 3.87 12.89 11.99
C ALA A 169 3.94 12.63 13.50
N PHE A 170 4.82 11.72 13.93
CA PHE A 170 5.05 11.40 15.33
C PHE A 170 6.16 12.24 15.99
N ASP A 171 7.17 12.69 15.24
CA ASP A 171 8.39 13.34 15.76
C ASP A 171 8.22 14.81 16.19
N VAL A 172 7.10 15.46 15.85
CA VAL A 172 6.84 16.88 16.23
C VAL A 172 6.24 17.02 17.64
N ASN A 173 6.04 15.91 18.37
CA ASN A 173 5.52 15.92 19.74
C ASN A 173 6.45 15.26 20.77
N GLY A 174 7.75 15.16 20.46
CA GLY A 174 8.82 14.81 21.39
C GLY A 174 9.41 16.04 22.08
#